data_AF-A0A2U3LVB4-F1
#
_entry.id   AF-A0A2U3LVB4-F1
#
_cell.length_a   1.000
_cell.length_b   1.000
_cell.length_c   1.000
_cell.angle_alpha   90.00
_cell.angle_beta   90.00
_cell.angle_gamma   90.00
#
_symmetry.space_group_name_H-M   'P 1'
#
loop_
_entity.id
_entity.type
_entity.pdbx_description
1 polymer ?
#
loop_
_entity_poly.entity_id
_entity_poly.type
_entity_poly.pdbx_seq_one_letter_code
_entity_poly.pdbx_strand_id
1 'polypeptide(L)'
;MDRQQAHLLLDRLGPAQFDAIARLLEVMIHDDDEEQLTEEDRRAVAASREYFRQNPEGGMSLERVAAECGFTMDQIRDDKGRDFASSLA
;
A
#
# COMPACT_ATOMS: atom_id res chain seq x y z
N MET A 1 21.42 -13.52 15.48
CA MET A 1 20.46 -14.40 16.19
C MET A 1 20.00 -15.44 15.19
N ASP A 2 20.04 -16.72 15.55
CA ASP A 2 19.46 -17.79 14.72
C ASP A 2 18.00 -18.06 15.11
N ARG A 3 17.32 -18.88 14.30
CA ARG A 3 15.90 -19.20 14.48
C ARG A 3 15.62 -19.91 15.82
N GLN A 4 16.51 -20.79 16.26
CA GLN A 4 16.34 -21.52 17.51
C GLN A 4 16.45 -20.59 18.70
N GLN A 5 17.37 -19.63 18.65
CA GLN A 5 17.55 -18.65 19.70
C GLN A 5 16.35 -17.68 19.79
N ALA A 6 15.71 -17.34 18.67
CA ALA A 6 14.46 -16.57 18.68
C ALA A 6 13.30 -17.34 19.35
N HIS A 7 13.14 -18.64 19.09
CA HIS A 7 12.12 -19.46 19.75
C HIS A 7 12.34 -19.53 21.27
N LEU A 8 13.59 -19.68 21.73
CA LEU A 8 13.91 -19.68 23.16
C LEU A 8 13.59 -18.35 23.87
N LEU A 9 13.62 -17.23 23.15
CA LEU A 9 13.23 -15.93 23.70
C LEU A 9 11.71 -15.81 23.78
N LEU A 10 10.99 -16.32 22.78
CA LEU A 10 9.52 -16.36 22.78
C LEU A 10 8.98 -17.22 23.94
N ASP A 11 9.62 -18.34 24.25
CA ASP A 11 9.23 -19.23 25.36
C ASP A 11 9.41 -18.60 26.75
N ARG A 12 10.18 -17.51 26.86
CA ARG A 12 10.42 -16.80 28.13
C ARG A 12 9.44 -15.65 28.37
N LEU A 13 8.63 -15.30 27.38
CA LEU A 13 7.69 -14.20 27.48
C LEU A 13 6.52 -14.57 28.39
N GLY A 14 6.05 -13.60 29.18
CA GLY A 14 4.77 -13.74 29.86
C GLY A 14 3.61 -13.73 28.85
N PRO A 15 2.40 -14.20 29.23
CA PRO A 15 1.27 -14.36 28.31
C PRO A 15 0.92 -13.08 27.54
N ALA A 16 0.87 -11.93 28.23
CA ALA A 16 0.57 -10.65 27.61
C ALA A 16 1.68 -10.15 26.66
N GLN A 17 2.94 -10.46 26.97
CA GLN A 17 4.08 -10.08 26.14
C GLN A 17 4.15 -10.96 24.89
N PHE A 18 3.87 -12.25 25.05
CA PHE A 18 3.78 -13.19 23.94
C PHE A 18 2.68 -12.77 22.96
N ASP A 19 1.48 -12.46 23.46
CA ASP A 19 0.37 -11.97 22.63
C ASP A 19 0.74 -10.69 21.86
N ALA A 20 1.41 -9.74 22.52
CA ALA A 20 1.83 -8.50 21.87
C ALA A 20 2.88 -8.76 20.77
N ILE A 21 3.84 -9.64 21.02
CA ILE A 21 4.88 -10.00 20.04
C ILE A 21 4.30 -10.84 18.89
N ALA A 22 3.36 -11.74 19.16
CA ALA A 22 2.67 -12.51 18.13
C ALA A 22 1.92 -11.58 17.15
N ARG A 23 1.18 -10.60 17.67
CA ARG A 23 0.50 -9.59 16.85
C ARG A 23 1.47 -8.73 16.04
N LEU A 24 2.61 -8.36 16.64
CA LEU A 24 3.65 -7.61 15.91
C LEU A 24 4.23 -8.46 14.77
N LEU A 25 4.53 -9.74 15.04
CA LEU A 25 5.03 -10.66 14.02
C LEU A 25 4.01 -10.86 12.91
N GLU A 26 2.71 -10.97 13.22
CA GLU A 26 1.63 -11.02 12.23
C GLU A 26 1.66 -9.80 11.30
N VAL A 27 1.79 -8.59 11.84
CA VAL A 27 1.90 -7.37 11.02
C VAL A 27 3.16 -7.37 10.17
N MET A 28 4.30 -7.81 10.71
CA MET A 28 5.57 -7.81 9.99
C MET A 28 5.65 -8.85 8.86
N ILE A 29 4.84 -9.91 8.91
CA ILE A 29 4.78 -10.95 7.86
C ILE A 29 3.59 -10.76 6.93
N HIS A 30 2.67 -9.87 7.25
CA HIS A 30 1.57 -9.52 6.37
C HIS A 30 2.07 -8.42 5.42
N ASP A 31 2.44 -8.79 4.20
CA ASP A 31 2.66 -7.81 3.14
C ASP A 31 1.28 -7.25 2.72
N ASP A 32 0.96 -6.05 3.18
CA ASP A 32 -0.20 -5.28 2.68
C ASP A 32 -0.08 -4.98 1.16
N ASP A 33 1.13 -5.12 0.60
CA ASP A 33 1.42 -4.96 -0.83
C ASP A 33 1.02 -6.18 -1.67
N GLU A 34 0.63 -7.31 -1.05
CA GLU A 34 0.17 -8.54 -1.71
C GLU A 34 -1.36 -8.68 -1.72
N GLU A 35 -2.12 -7.59 -1.83
CA GLU A 35 -3.47 -7.72 -2.42
C GLU A 35 -3.29 -8.16 -3.87
N GLN A 36 -3.20 -9.48 -4.07
CA GLN A 36 -3.17 -10.10 -5.38
C GLN A 36 -4.45 -9.67 -6.08
N LEU A 37 -4.31 -8.80 -7.08
CA LEU A 37 -5.42 -8.38 -7.94
C LEU A 37 -6.25 -9.60 -8.28
N THR A 38 -7.52 -9.57 -7.90
CA THR A 38 -8.44 -10.64 -8.25
C THR A 38 -8.72 -10.57 -9.76
N GLU A 39 -9.30 -11.65 -10.31
CA GLU A 39 -9.75 -11.61 -11.70
C GLU A 39 -10.84 -10.55 -11.92
N GLU A 40 -11.62 -10.26 -10.89
CA GLU A 40 -12.62 -9.18 -10.91
C GLU A 40 -11.96 -7.81 -11.04
N ASP A 41 -10.91 -7.54 -10.26
CA ASP A 41 -10.17 -6.27 -10.33
C ASP A 41 -9.54 -6.06 -11.71
N ARG A 42 -8.93 -7.12 -12.27
CA ARG A 42 -8.37 -7.07 -13.63
C ARG A 42 -9.44 -6.74 -14.66
N ARG A 43 -10.62 -7.36 -14.54
CA ARG A 43 -11.76 -7.11 -15.45
C ARG A 43 -12.32 -5.70 -15.30
N ALA A 44 -12.43 -5.19 -14.08
CA ALA A 44 -12.89 -3.83 -13.80
C ALA A 44 -11.93 -2.80 -14.42
N VAL A 45 -10.62 -3.00 -14.28
CA VAL A 45 -9.60 -2.15 -14.91
C VAL A 45 -9.70 -2.21 -16.44
N ALA A 46 -9.86 -3.40 -17.02
CA ALA A 46 -10.02 -3.56 -18.47
C ALA A 46 -11.27 -2.86 -18.99
N ALA A 47 -12.40 -3.00 -18.31
CA ALA A 47 -13.66 -2.33 -18.66
C ALA A 47 -13.55 -0.80 -18.57
N SER A 48 -12.89 -0.30 -17.52
CA SER A 48 -12.62 1.13 -17.35
C SER A 48 -11.77 1.69 -18.49
N ARG A 49 -10.67 1.01 -18.85
CA ARG A 49 -9.81 1.41 -19.98
C ARG A 49 -10.56 1.42 -21.30
N GLU A 50 -11.41 0.43 -21.53
CA GLU A 50 -12.21 0.33 -22.74
C GLU A 50 -13.26 1.44 -22.82
N TYR A 51 -13.91 1.77 -21.69
CA TYR A 51 -14.85 2.89 -21.62
C TYR A 51 -14.19 4.21 -22.04
N PHE A 52 -13.00 4.53 -21.52
CA PHE A 52 -12.29 5.76 -21.88
C PHE A 52 -11.77 5.76 -23.31
N ARG A 53 -11.42 4.58 -23.86
CA ARG A 53 -11.07 4.46 -25.28
C ARG A 53 -12.24 4.79 -26.19
N GLN A 54 -13.45 4.37 -25.82
CA GLN A 54 -14.67 4.66 -26.58
C GLN A 54 -15.23 6.06 -26.32
N ASN A 55 -14.95 6.65 -25.14
CA ASN A 55 -15.49 7.93 -24.69
C ASN A 55 -14.35 8.88 -24.29
N PRO A 56 -13.62 9.46 -25.26
CA PRO A 56 -12.47 10.32 -24.96
C PRO A 56 -12.84 11.60 -24.19
N GLU A 57 -14.09 12.07 -24.29
CA GLU A 57 -14.63 13.18 -23.50
C GLU A 57 -15.46 12.72 -22.29
N GLY A 58 -15.62 11.41 -22.09
CA GLY A 58 -16.42 10.83 -21.00
C GLY A 58 -15.73 10.86 -19.64
N GLY A 59 -14.50 11.36 -19.58
CA GLY A 59 -13.70 11.48 -18.36
C GLY A 59 -13.38 12.91 -17.99
N MET A 60 -13.05 13.11 -16.71
CA MET A 60 -12.41 14.34 -16.25
C MET A 60 -10.90 14.21 -16.47
N SER A 61 -10.27 15.21 -17.08
CA SER A 61 -8.81 15.22 -17.21
C SER A 61 -8.16 15.35 -15.82
N LEU A 62 -6.96 14.81 -15.68
CA LEU A 62 -6.22 14.87 -14.41
C LEU A 62 -5.99 16.32 -13.98
N GLU A 63 -5.75 17.23 -14.92
CA GLU A 63 -5.57 18.67 -14.67
C GLU A 63 -6.82 19.31 -14.07
N ARG A 64 -8.01 18.90 -14.54
CA ARG A 64 -9.27 19.42 -14.02
C ARG A 64 -9.56 18.87 -12.62
N VAL A 65 -9.33 17.58 -12.40
CA VAL A 65 -9.44 16.97 -11.06
C VAL A 65 -8.50 17.68 -10.08
N ALA A 66 -7.24 17.88 -10.48
CA ALA A 66 -6.24 18.56 -9.68
C ALA A 66 -6.71 19.97 -9.27
N ALA A 67 -7.16 20.76 -10.25
CA ALA A 67 -7.66 22.11 -10.00
C ALA A 67 -8.89 22.13 -9.08
N GLU A 68 -9.86 21.22 -9.29
CA GLU A 68 -11.05 21.11 -8.45
C GLU A 68 -10.73 20.71 -7.00
N CYS A 69 -9.66 19.92 -6.79
CA CYS A 69 -9.16 19.55 -5.48
C CYS A 69 -8.18 20.57 -4.86
N GLY A 70 -7.88 21.69 -5.54
CA GLY A 70 -6.98 22.73 -5.05
C GLY A 70 -5.48 22.42 -5.22
N PHE A 71 -5.14 21.47 -6.08
CA PHE A 71 -3.77 21.09 -6.40
C PHE A 71 -3.31 21.65 -7.75
N THR A 72 -2.02 21.95 -7.83
CA THR A 72 -1.32 22.22 -9.09
C THR A 72 -0.75 20.92 -9.67
N MET A 73 -0.56 20.88 -10.99
CA MET A 73 0.07 19.72 -11.64
C MET A 73 1.52 19.49 -11.20
N ASP A 74 2.22 20.54 -10.79
CA ASP A 74 3.59 20.43 -10.27
C ASP A 74 3.59 19.73 -8.90
N GLN A 75 2.65 20.05 -8.00
CA GLN A 75 2.49 19.33 -6.73
C GLN A 75 2.21 17.84 -6.90
N ILE A 76 1.48 17.45 -7.95
CA ILE A 76 1.18 16.04 -8.25
C ILE A 76 2.40 15.32 -8.85
N ARG A 77 3.22 16.03 -9.64
CA ARG A 77 4.41 15.46 -10.29
C ARG A 77 5.59 15.34 -9.34
N ASP A 78 5.69 16.24 -8.38
CA ASP A 78 6.77 16.28 -7.39
C ASP A 78 6.58 15.26 -6.25
N ASP A 79 5.37 14.71 -6.09
CA ASP A 79 5.06 13.64 -5.11
C ASP A 79 5.42 12.22 -5.61
N LYS A 80 6.51 12.11 -6.40
CA LYS A 80 7.05 10.83 -6.87
C LYS A 80 7.84 10.16 -5.73
N GLY A 81 7.12 9.70 -4.72
CA GLY A 81 7.67 8.88 -3.63
C GLY A 81 8.67 9.65 -2.79
N ARG A 82 8.18 10.37 -1.78
CA ARG A 82 9.01 10.67 -0.61
C ARG A 82 9.37 9.32 0.01
N ASP A 83 10.57 8.83 -0.32
CA ASP A 83 11.18 7.65 0.26
C ASP A 83 10.97 7.66 1.78
N PHE A 84 10.18 6.71 2.28
CA PHE A 84 10.02 6.45 3.71
C PHE A 84 11.34 6.12 4.42
N ALA A 85 12.45 5.98 3.66
CA ALA A 85 13.78 5.66 4.16
C ALA A 85 14.49 6.78 4.92
N SER A 86 14.01 8.04 4.91
CA SER A 86 14.76 9.15 5.54
C SER A 86 14.34 9.51 6.98
N SER A 87 13.42 8.78 7.62
CA SER A 87 12.97 9.11 8.99
C SER A 87 13.60 8.26 10.11
N LEU A 88 14.64 7.47 9.81
CA LEU A 88 15.46 6.78 10.81
C LEU A 88 16.94 7.05 10.55
N ALA A 89 17.41 8.24 10.95
CA ALA A 89 18.81 8.54 11.18
C ALA A 89 18.93 9.42 12.44
#